data_AF-A0A969HJZ4-F1
#
_entry.id   AF-A0A969HJZ4-F1
#
_cell.length_a   1.000
_cell.length_b   1.000
_cell.length_c   1.000
_cell.angle_alpha   90.00
_cell.angle_beta   90.00
_cell.angle_gamma   90.00
#
_symmetry.space_group_name_H-M   'P 1'
#
loop_
_entity.id
_entity.type
_entity.pdbx_description
1 polymer ?
#
loop_
_entity_poly.entity_id
_entity_poly.type
_entity_poly.pdbx_seq_one_letter_code
_entity_poly.pdbx_strand_id
1 'polypeptide(L)'
;MLWEDPLRYILRFAAESQGGNRGIDLGSPGPGFGDTLLANPIPIGFIQGSGMASPLVGQSLSLEAIVTGDFQGEDQLRGFFVQEEVSDQDNDSLSSEAIFIYEGAGSLADVQVGDRVWLSGQVAEYYRLTEITSVSELEIISRNNPLPPPEVLYLPFPEPNYLERYEGMRISFPQTLFASDLFELGRYGTILLSSHDVLSIPTQIAPPGDSARLIQALNLRDQILLDDDKFTQNAADLPYLINNPHIRREAASRA
;
A
#
# COMPACT_ATOMS: atom_id res chain seq x y z
N MET A 1 14.44 21.21 -8.15
CA MET A 1 15.57 20.26 -8.16
C MET A 1 14.93 18.89 -8.09
N LEU A 2 15.21 18.08 -9.10
CA LEU A 2 14.49 16.85 -9.43
C LEU A 2 14.62 15.85 -8.28
N TRP A 3 13.49 15.26 -7.89
CA TRP A 3 13.37 14.28 -6.83
C TRP A 3 13.85 12.93 -7.39
N GLU A 4 14.98 12.41 -6.91
CA GLU A 4 15.52 11.10 -7.29
C GLU A 4 15.49 10.08 -6.13
N ASP A 5 14.55 10.23 -5.22
CA ASP A 5 14.20 9.14 -4.31
C ASP A 5 12.70 8.86 -4.51
N PRO A 6 12.33 7.73 -5.16
CA PRO A 6 10.93 7.36 -5.31
C PRO A 6 10.42 7.05 -3.90
N LEU A 7 9.84 8.07 -3.25
CA LEU A 7 9.09 7.94 -2.02
C LEU A 7 8.24 6.68 -2.14
N ARG A 8 8.51 5.71 -1.27
CA ARG A 8 7.77 4.46 -1.21
C ARG A 8 6.43 4.80 -0.58
N TYR A 9 5.45 5.12 -1.41
CA TYR A 9 4.07 5.20 -0.95
C TYR A 9 3.55 3.77 -0.90
N ILE A 10 3.59 3.16 0.27
CA ILE A 10 2.77 1.99 0.53
C ILE A 10 1.41 2.53 0.95
N LEU A 11 0.42 2.33 0.09
CA LEU A 11 -0.95 2.71 0.34
C LEU A 11 -1.48 1.89 1.52
N ARG A 12 -1.47 2.46 2.72
CA ARG A 12 -2.31 2.02 3.82
C ARG A 12 -3.64 2.76 3.72
N PHE A 13 -4.72 2.04 3.42
CA PHE A 13 -6.05 2.57 3.68
C PHE A 13 -6.15 2.88 5.18
N ALA A 14 -6.41 4.15 5.52
CA ALA A 14 -6.72 4.55 6.88
C ALA A 14 -8.01 3.84 7.31
N ALA A 15 -7.90 2.80 8.14
CA ALA A 15 -9.05 2.17 8.76
C ALA A 15 -9.64 3.16 9.78
N GLU A 16 -10.79 3.78 9.47
CA GLU A 16 -11.66 4.33 10.49
C GLU A 16 -12.05 3.20 11.46
N SER A 17 -11.79 3.40 12.76
CA SER A 17 -12.11 2.42 13.79
C SER A 17 -13.63 2.23 13.90
N GLN A 18 -14.16 1.14 13.34
CA GLN A 18 -15.46 0.59 13.74
C GLN A 18 -15.32 -0.93 13.86
N GLY A 19 -15.41 -1.42 15.10
CA GLY A 19 -15.32 -2.83 15.40
C GLY A 19 -16.50 -3.62 14.83
N GLY A 20 -16.23 -4.86 14.42
CA GLY A 20 -17.29 -5.80 14.04
C GLY A 20 -16.84 -6.84 13.03
N ASN A 21 -16.04 -7.81 13.48
CA ASN A 21 -15.67 -8.98 12.71
C ASN A 21 -16.90 -9.84 12.36
N ARG A 22 -17.20 -10.04 11.07
CA ARG A 22 -18.03 -11.15 10.56
C ARG A 22 -17.55 -11.54 9.16
N GLY A 23 -16.62 -12.49 9.11
CA GLY A 23 -16.23 -13.19 7.90
C GLY A 23 -17.45 -13.84 7.24
N ILE A 24 -17.57 -13.64 5.93
CA ILE A 24 -18.47 -14.38 5.06
C ILE A 24 -17.69 -15.59 4.53
N ASP A 25 -18.12 -16.79 4.96
CA ASP A 25 -17.62 -18.07 4.45
C ASP A 25 -18.15 -18.28 3.03
N LEU A 26 -17.32 -17.97 2.03
CA LEU A 26 -17.55 -18.37 0.65
C LEU A 26 -16.93 -19.76 0.48
N GLY A 27 -17.79 -20.78 0.52
CA GLY A 27 -17.43 -22.18 0.73
C GLY A 27 -16.24 -22.70 -0.09
N SER A 28 -15.53 -23.64 0.52
CA SER A 28 -14.31 -24.25 0.02
C SER A 28 -14.43 -24.80 -1.41
N PRO A 29 -13.47 -24.52 -2.31
CA PRO A 29 -13.47 -25.12 -3.64
C PRO A 29 -13.19 -26.62 -3.56
N GLY A 30 -13.74 -27.36 -4.53
CA GLY A 30 -13.69 -28.82 -4.55
C GLY A 30 -12.26 -29.40 -4.62
N PRO A 31 -12.10 -30.68 -4.24
CA PRO A 31 -10.81 -31.36 -4.21
C PRO A 31 -10.23 -31.47 -5.62
N GLY A 32 -9.20 -30.68 -5.91
CA GLY A 32 -8.49 -30.66 -7.20
C GLY A 32 -7.98 -29.27 -7.61
N PHE A 33 -8.65 -28.20 -7.17
CA PHE A 33 -8.17 -26.84 -7.46
C PHE A 33 -6.94 -26.47 -6.61
N GLY A 34 -6.95 -26.77 -5.31
CA GLY A 34 -5.84 -26.41 -4.41
C GLY A 34 -4.48 -27.04 -4.75
N ASP A 35 -4.46 -28.23 -5.35
CA ASP A 35 -3.22 -28.93 -5.73
C ASP A 35 -2.53 -28.26 -6.93
N THR A 36 -3.29 -27.62 -7.83
CA THR A 36 -2.74 -26.92 -9.01
C THR A 36 -2.21 -25.53 -8.65
N LEU A 37 -2.83 -24.85 -7.68
CA LEU A 37 -2.44 -23.50 -7.23
C LEU A 37 -1.13 -23.49 -6.43
N LEU A 38 -0.73 -24.62 -5.88
CA LEU A 38 0.56 -24.77 -5.20
C LEU A 38 1.68 -25.21 -6.16
N ALA A 39 1.33 -25.94 -7.24
CA ALA A 39 2.28 -26.52 -8.16
C ALA A 39 2.93 -25.51 -9.12
N ASN A 40 2.26 -24.39 -9.44
CA ASN A 40 2.80 -23.32 -10.28
C ASN A 40 2.52 -21.96 -9.65
N PRO A 41 3.49 -21.02 -9.66
CA PRO A 41 3.27 -19.65 -9.23
C PRO A 41 2.09 -19.01 -9.96
N ILE A 42 1.23 -18.34 -9.20
CA ILE A 42 0.14 -17.52 -9.73
C ILE A 42 0.63 -16.08 -9.81
N PRO A 43 0.53 -15.41 -10.97
CA PRO A 43 0.88 -13.99 -11.07
C PRO A 43 0.00 -13.14 -10.17
N ILE A 44 0.58 -12.11 -9.56
CA ILE A 44 -0.07 -11.32 -8.52
C ILE A 44 -1.34 -10.63 -9.02
N GLY A 45 -1.38 -10.16 -10.27
CA GLY A 45 -2.58 -9.58 -10.86
C GLY A 45 -3.83 -10.49 -10.81
N PHE A 46 -3.65 -11.81 -10.93
CA PHE A 46 -4.76 -12.79 -10.75
C PHE A 46 -5.14 -12.99 -9.29
N ILE A 47 -4.19 -12.83 -8.37
CA ILE A 47 -4.44 -12.90 -6.92
C ILE A 47 -5.24 -11.68 -6.48
N GLN A 48 -4.83 -10.48 -6.89
CA GLN A 48 -5.52 -9.23 -6.62
C GLN A 48 -6.90 -9.20 -7.30
N GLY A 49 -6.93 -9.47 -8.61
CA GLY A 49 -8.10 -9.25 -9.45
C GLY A 49 -8.43 -7.76 -9.61
N SER A 50 -9.53 -7.47 -10.30
CA SER A 50 -9.96 -6.10 -10.61
C SER A 50 -11.03 -5.55 -9.64
N GLY A 51 -11.28 -6.27 -8.54
CA GLY A 51 -12.32 -5.95 -7.55
C GLY A 51 -11.75 -5.21 -6.34
N MET A 52 -12.61 -4.90 -5.36
CA MET A 52 -12.21 -4.33 -4.05
C MET A 52 -11.72 -5.38 -3.04
N ALA A 53 -11.62 -6.63 -3.48
CA ALA A 53 -11.23 -7.79 -2.68
C ALA A 53 -10.82 -8.90 -3.64
N SER A 54 -9.85 -9.69 -3.22
CA SER A 54 -9.34 -10.79 -4.02
C SER A 54 -10.43 -11.84 -4.35
N PRO A 55 -10.47 -12.38 -5.58
CA PRO A 55 -11.30 -13.54 -5.90
C PRO A 55 -10.77 -14.85 -5.30
N LEU A 56 -9.57 -14.85 -4.72
CA LEU A 56 -8.88 -16.02 -4.18
C LEU A 56 -8.80 -16.04 -2.65
N VAL A 57 -9.53 -15.18 -1.94
CA VAL A 57 -9.56 -15.17 -0.46
C VAL A 57 -9.81 -16.57 0.11
N GLY A 58 -8.97 -16.96 1.07
CA GLY A 58 -9.00 -18.25 1.74
C GLY A 58 -8.26 -19.38 1.01
N GLN A 59 -7.82 -19.16 -0.23
CA GLN A 59 -7.06 -20.14 -1.01
C GLN A 59 -5.59 -20.13 -0.62
N SER A 60 -4.99 -21.32 -0.59
CA SER A 60 -3.52 -21.46 -0.55
C SER A 60 -2.96 -21.60 -1.96
N LEU A 61 -1.93 -20.83 -2.25
CA LEU A 61 -1.28 -20.76 -3.56
C LEU A 61 0.22 -20.52 -3.40
N SER A 62 0.97 -20.70 -4.49
CA SER A 62 2.33 -20.18 -4.62
C SER A 62 2.37 -18.95 -5.53
N LEU A 63 3.34 -18.07 -5.30
CA LEU A 63 3.65 -16.92 -6.14
C LEU A 63 5.16 -16.73 -6.22
N GLU A 64 5.59 -15.98 -7.22
CA GLU A 64 6.98 -15.59 -7.45
C GLU A 64 7.02 -14.11 -7.80
N ALA A 65 7.87 -13.32 -7.16
CA ALA A 65 7.91 -11.86 -7.37
C ALA A 65 9.18 -11.21 -6.81
N ILE A 66 9.36 -9.92 -7.09
CA ILE A 66 10.47 -9.11 -6.59
C ILE A 66 10.08 -8.37 -5.31
N VAL A 67 10.89 -8.48 -4.25
CA VAL A 67 10.74 -7.70 -3.02
C VAL A 67 10.98 -6.22 -3.32
N THR A 68 9.97 -5.38 -3.08
CA THR A 68 10.00 -3.93 -3.32
C THR A 68 10.05 -3.12 -2.03
N GLY A 69 9.70 -3.73 -0.90
CA GLY A 69 9.82 -3.12 0.43
C GLY A 69 9.98 -4.18 1.51
N ASP A 70 10.96 -3.99 2.39
CA ASP A 70 11.25 -4.89 3.51
C ASP A 70 10.91 -4.17 4.83
N PHE A 71 9.99 -4.77 5.57
CA PHE A 71 9.43 -4.25 6.82
C PHE A 71 9.27 -5.38 7.85
N GLN A 72 10.17 -6.37 7.82
CA GLN A 72 10.12 -7.55 8.70
C GLN A 72 10.47 -7.24 10.16
N GLY A 73 11.01 -6.06 10.46
CA GLY A 73 11.40 -5.63 11.80
C GLY A 73 10.25 -5.64 12.83
N GLU A 74 10.61 -5.83 14.10
CA GLU A 74 9.62 -5.99 15.20
C GLU A 74 8.71 -4.77 15.41
N ASP A 75 9.21 -3.57 15.09
CA ASP A 75 8.51 -2.28 15.15
C ASP A 75 7.96 -1.82 13.80
N GLN A 76 8.23 -2.58 12.74
CA GLN A 76 7.76 -2.36 11.37
C GLN A 76 6.52 -3.21 11.08
N LEU A 77 6.20 -3.41 9.80
CA LEU A 77 4.96 -3.99 9.33
C LEU A 77 4.85 -5.51 9.49
N ARG A 78 5.89 -6.17 10.01
CA ARG A 78 5.94 -7.63 10.23
C ARG A 78 5.72 -8.41 8.93
N GLY A 79 6.38 -7.94 7.88
CA GLY A 79 6.22 -8.48 6.54
C GLY A 79 6.97 -7.66 5.49
N PHE A 80 6.69 -7.92 4.23
CA PHE A 80 7.37 -7.26 3.12
C PHE A 80 6.43 -7.16 1.90
N PHE A 81 6.67 -6.18 1.03
CA PHE A 81 5.97 -6.03 -0.23
C PHE A 81 6.74 -6.73 -1.33
N VAL A 82 6.00 -7.46 -2.17
CA VAL A 82 6.51 -8.00 -3.44
C VAL A 82 5.69 -7.44 -4.60
N GLN A 83 6.33 -7.29 -5.75
CA GLN A 83 5.69 -6.89 -7.00
C GLN A 83 6.21 -7.75 -8.14
N GLU A 84 5.30 -8.13 -9.04
CA GLU A 84 5.56 -8.97 -10.21
C GLU A 84 6.65 -8.36 -11.10
N GLU A 85 7.52 -9.21 -11.63
CA GLU A 85 8.46 -8.85 -12.68
C GLU A 85 7.72 -8.31 -13.90
N VAL A 86 8.28 -7.28 -14.55
CA VAL A 86 7.69 -6.67 -15.75
C VAL A 86 7.39 -7.70 -16.86
N SER A 87 8.12 -8.81 -16.93
CA SER A 87 7.87 -9.86 -17.92
C SER A 87 6.64 -10.72 -17.63
N ASP A 88 6.23 -10.81 -16.37
CA ASP A 88 5.25 -11.77 -15.87
C ASP A 88 3.92 -11.09 -15.46
N GLN A 89 3.88 -9.75 -15.49
CA GLN A 89 2.67 -8.93 -15.34
C GLN A 89 1.55 -9.34 -16.31
N ASP A 90 0.31 -9.28 -15.84
CA ASP A 90 -0.86 -9.72 -16.60
C ASP A 90 -1.33 -8.69 -17.66
N ASN A 91 -0.77 -7.48 -17.61
CA ASN A 91 -1.10 -6.33 -18.45
C ASN A 91 -2.55 -5.82 -18.30
N ASP A 92 -3.24 -6.18 -17.23
CA ASP A 92 -4.52 -5.61 -16.86
C ASP A 92 -4.32 -4.38 -15.97
N SER A 93 -4.55 -3.21 -16.54
CA SER A 93 -4.47 -1.94 -15.80
C SER A 93 -5.46 -1.84 -14.62
N LEU A 94 -6.44 -2.74 -14.50
CA LEU A 94 -7.45 -2.74 -13.45
C LEU A 94 -7.05 -3.58 -12.22
N SER A 95 -6.00 -4.40 -12.28
CA SER A 95 -5.47 -5.19 -11.16
C SER A 95 -4.13 -4.61 -10.69
N SER A 96 -3.81 -4.85 -9.41
CA SER A 96 -2.48 -4.56 -8.88
C SER A 96 -1.52 -5.71 -9.16
N GLU A 97 -0.27 -5.36 -9.44
CA GLU A 97 0.83 -6.33 -9.62
C GLU A 97 1.65 -6.53 -8.35
N ALA A 98 1.19 -5.99 -7.21
CA ALA A 98 1.87 -6.09 -5.93
C ALA A 98 0.97 -6.64 -4.84
N ILE A 99 1.59 -7.27 -3.84
CA ILE A 99 0.91 -7.84 -2.69
C ILE A 99 1.80 -7.75 -1.46
N PHE A 100 1.17 -7.60 -0.29
CA PHE A 100 1.87 -7.64 0.98
C PHE A 100 1.96 -9.08 1.48
N ILE A 101 3.14 -9.47 1.96
CA ILE A 101 3.38 -10.76 2.62
C ILE A 101 3.46 -10.53 4.11
N TYR A 102 2.45 -10.96 4.85
CA TYR A 102 2.41 -10.89 6.30
C TYR A 102 2.94 -12.18 6.93
N GLU A 103 4.01 -12.05 7.72
CA GLU A 103 4.66 -13.17 8.42
C GLU A 103 4.46 -13.12 9.95
N GLY A 104 3.92 -12.02 10.46
CA GLY A 104 3.60 -11.84 11.88
C GLY A 104 4.83 -11.77 12.77
N ALA A 105 4.87 -12.56 13.84
CA ALA A 105 6.07 -12.66 14.69
C ALA A 105 7.03 -13.77 14.22
N GLY A 106 6.80 -14.29 13.01
CA GLY A 106 7.53 -15.42 12.44
C GLY A 106 8.98 -15.08 12.08
N SER A 107 9.76 -16.13 11.86
CA SER A 107 11.18 -16.09 11.48
C SER A 107 11.37 -16.62 10.06
N LEU A 108 10.59 -16.12 9.09
CA LEU A 108 10.89 -16.43 7.70
C LEU A 108 12.29 -15.88 7.35
N ALA A 109 12.81 -16.28 6.20
CA ALA A 109 14.07 -15.75 5.73
C ALA A 109 14.02 -14.21 5.67
N ASP A 110 15.10 -13.58 6.14
CA ASP A 110 15.32 -12.13 6.02
C ASP A 110 15.53 -11.80 4.54
N VAL A 111 14.58 -11.08 3.95
CA VAL A 111 14.62 -10.69 2.53
C VAL A 111 15.21 -9.30 2.37
N GLN A 112 15.66 -8.99 1.17
CA GLN A 112 16.15 -7.65 0.83
C GLN A 112 15.43 -7.14 -0.41
N VAL A 113 15.28 -5.82 -0.50
CA VAL A 113 14.75 -5.17 -1.71
C VAL A 113 15.59 -5.58 -2.92
N GLY A 114 14.91 -6.08 -3.97
CA GLY A 114 15.54 -6.65 -5.15
C GLY A 114 15.78 -8.16 -5.08
N ASP A 115 15.47 -8.83 -3.97
CA ASP A 115 15.39 -10.29 -3.94
C ASP A 115 14.18 -10.76 -4.76
N ARG A 116 14.38 -11.79 -5.59
CA ARG A 116 13.30 -12.54 -6.25
C ARG A 116 12.96 -13.70 -5.34
N VAL A 117 11.73 -13.78 -4.91
CA VAL A 117 11.26 -14.78 -3.96
C VAL A 117 10.18 -15.64 -4.58
N TRP A 118 10.21 -16.91 -4.25
CA TRP A 118 9.07 -17.82 -4.41
C TRP A 118 8.53 -18.16 -3.04
N LEU A 119 7.22 -18.11 -2.87
CA LEU A 119 6.59 -18.44 -1.60
C LEU A 119 5.25 -19.12 -1.79
N SER A 120 4.84 -19.85 -0.75
CA SER A 120 3.49 -20.41 -0.64
C SER A 120 2.80 -19.89 0.62
N GLY A 121 1.55 -19.48 0.49
CA GLY A 121 0.76 -18.95 1.60
C GLY A 121 -0.73 -18.89 1.27
N GLN A 122 -1.52 -18.31 2.17
CA GLN A 122 -2.97 -18.15 2.02
C GLN A 122 -3.33 -16.70 1.73
N VAL A 123 -4.23 -16.47 0.77
CA VAL A 123 -4.77 -15.13 0.49
C VAL A 123 -5.76 -14.73 1.58
N ALA A 124 -5.62 -13.51 2.09
CA ALA A 124 -6.50 -12.93 3.10
C ALA A 124 -6.81 -11.46 2.80
N GLU A 125 -7.88 -10.97 3.42
CA GLU A 125 -8.24 -9.56 3.46
C GLU A 125 -8.03 -9.03 4.88
N TYR A 126 -7.19 -8.01 5.03
CA TYR A 126 -6.93 -7.38 6.32
C TYR A 126 -7.03 -5.87 6.21
N TYR A 127 -8.03 -5.28 6.89
CA TYR A 127 -8.33 -3.85 6.77
C TYR A 127 -8.47 -3.33 5.33
N ARG A 128 -9.03 -4.15 4.43
CA ARG A 128 -9.19 -3.88 2.98
C ARG A 128 -7.88 -3.84 2.19
N LEU A 129 -6.84 -4.48 2.73
CA LEU A 129 -5.64 -4.83 1.98
C LEU A 129 -5.70 -6.32 1.66
N THR A 130 -5.48 -6.68 0.40
CA THR A 130 -5.22 -8.07 0.04
C THR A 130 -3.78 -8.42 0.42
N GLU A 131 -3.61 -9.47 1.22
CA GLU A 131 -2.30 -9.93 1.69
C GLU A 131 -2.17 -11.45 1.59
N ILE A 132 -0.92 -11.92 1.53
CA ILE A 132 -0.60 -13.33 1.78
C ILE A 132 -0.23 -13.51 3.25
N THR A 133 -0.92 -14.43 3.91
CA THR A 133 -0.69 -14.82 5.30
C THR A 133 -0.36 -16.31 5.38
N SER A 134 -0.11 -16.82 6.60
CA SER A 134 0.15 -18.25 6.85
C SER A 134 1.19 -18.84 5.89
N VAL A 135 2.27 -18.09 5.63
CA VAL A 135 3.33 -18.49 4.71
C VAL A 135 3.96 -19.79 5.19
N SER A 136 3.91 -20.83 4.36
CA SER A 136 4.41 -22.17 4.67
C SER A 136 5.82 -22.41 4.16
N GLU A 137 6.20 -21.72 3.09
CA GLU A 137 7.51 -21.84 2.44
C GLU A 137 7.89 -20.50 1.82
N LEU A 138 9.17 -20.16 1.91
CA LEU A 138 9.78 -18.98 1.31
C LEU A 138 11.19 -19.36 0.84
N GLU A 139 11.46 -19.16 -0.45
CA GLU A 139 12.76 -19.34 -1.07
C GLU A 139 13.20 -18.05 -1.76
N ILE A 140 14.44 -17.62 -1.52
CA ILE A 140 15.07 -16.53 -2.27
C ILE A 140 15.75 -17.13 -3.49
N ILE A 141 15.12 -17.00 -4.66
CA ILE A 141 15.59 -17.57 -5.93
C ILE A 141 16.84 -16.82 -6.42
N SER A 142 16.85 -15.49 -6.29
CA SER A 142 17.97 -14.65 -6.69
C SER A 142 17.95 -13.32 -5.96
N ARG A 143 19.07 -12.58 -6.02
CA ARG A 143 19.28 -11.32 -5.30
C ARG A 143 19.67 -10.20 -6.25
N ASN A 144 19.42 -8.96 -5.84
CA ASN A 144 19.81 -7.73 -6.56
C ASN A 144 19.22 -7.63 -7.99
N ASN A 145 17.98 -8.09 -8.17
CA ASN A 145 17.23 -7.93 -9.39
C ASN A 145 16.78 -6.47 -9.57
N PRO A 146 16.60 -6.01 -10.83
CA PRO A 146 16.02 -4.70 -11.07
C PRO A 146 14.59 -4.65 -10.50
N LEU A 147 14.25 -3.55 -9.83
CA LEU A 147 12.90 -3.32 -9.35
C LEU A 147 11.96 -2.97 -10.51
N PRO A 148 10.68 -3.38 -10.46
CA PRO A 148 9.66 -2.83 -11.34
C PRO A 148 9.65 -1.29 -11.25
N PRO A 149 9.53 -0.58 -12.39
CA PRO A 149 9.46 0.88 -12.38
C PRO A 149 8.22 1.33 -11.58
N PRO A 150 8.29 2.48 -10.89
CA PRO A 150 7.13 2.99 -10.15
C PRO A 150 6.07 3.52 -11.11
N GLU A 151 4.80 3.31 -10.78
CA GLU A 151 3.68 3.91 -11.48
C GLU A 151 3.58 5.41 -11.17
N VAL A 152 3.34 6.22 -12.21
CA VAL A 152 3.30 7.67 -12.06
C VAL A 152 1.87 8.13 -11.86
N LEU A 153 1.57 8.64 -10.67
CA LEU A 153 0.24 9.08 -10.30
C LEU A 153 0.17 10.61 -10.10
N TYR A 154 -1.05 11.13 -10.19
CA TYR A 154 -1.37 12.52 -9.93
C TYR A 154 -2.66 12.62 -9.11
N LEU A 155 -2.63 13.49 -8.12
CA LEU A 155 -3.77 14.06 -7.44
C LEU A 155 -4.30 15.28 -8.22
N PRO A 156 -5.62 15.52 -8.21
CA PRO A 156 -6.65 14.65 -7.66
C PRO A 156 -6.87 13.40 -8.52
N PHE A 157 -7.15 12.26 -7.88
CA PHE A 157 -7.47 11.02 -8.57
C PHE A 157 -8.73 11.17 -9.43
N PRO A 158 -8.87 10.44 -10.56
CA PRO A 158 -10.04 10.54 -11.43
C PRO A 158 -11.37 10.14 -10.77
N GLU A 159 -11.33 9.18 -9.85
CA GLU A 159 -12.52 8.55 -9.27
C GLU A 159 -12.24 8.04 -7.84
N PRO A 160 -13.29 7.77 -7.04
CA PRO A 160 -13.14 7.04 -5.78
C PRO A 160 -12.53 5.66 -6.03
N ASN A 161 -11.74 5.16 -5.08
CA ASN A 161 -11.07 3.85 -5.15
C ASN A 161 -10.13 3.67 -6.35
N TYR A 162 -9.73 4.76 -7.02
CA TYR A 162 -8.80 4.72 -8.15
C TYR A 162 -7.48 3.98 -7.84
N LEU A 163 -7.11 3.97 -6.55
CA LEU A 163 -5.88 3.40 -6.03
C LEU A 163 -5.90 1.87 -5.86
N GLU A 164 -7.06 1.23 -5.98
CA GLU A 164 -7.18 -0.23 -5.83
C GLU A 164 -6.25 -0.99 -6.79
N ARG A 165 -6.23 -0.56 -8.07
CA ARG A 165 -5.36 -1.12 -9.11
C ARG A 165 -3.85 -0.91 -8.88
N TYR A 166 -3.48 -0.16 -7.84
CA TYR A 166 -2.09 0.11 -7.49
C TYR A 166 -1.78 -0.33 -6.05
N GLU A 167 -2.64 -1.13 -5.43
CA GLU A 167 -2.48 -1.58 -4.05
C GLU A 167 -1.13 -2.27 -3.84
N GLY A 168 -0.29 -1.73 -2.95
CA GLY A 168 1.04 -2.28 -2.67
C GLY A 168 2.10 -2.03 -3.75
N MET A 169 1.73 -1.48 -4.92
CA MET A 169 2.69 -1.21 -6.00
C MET A 169 3.60 -0.04 -5.66
N ARG A 170 4.78 -0.03 -6.27
CA ARG A 170 5.63 1.16 -6.26
C ARG A 170 4.95 2.26 -7.06
N ILE A 171 4.74 3.42 -6.44
CA ILE A 171 4.17 4.60 -7.10
C ILE A 171 5.04 5.83 -6.89
N SER A 172 4.84 6.87 -7.70
CA SER A 172 5.52 8.16 -7.59
C SER A 172 4.60 9.31 -7.97
N PHE A 173 4.81 10.46 -7.33
CA PHE A 173 4.11 11.71 -7.62
C PHE A 173 5.11 12.77 -8.09
N PRO A 174 5.21 13.06 -9.40
CA PRO A 174 6.10 14.10 -9.91
C PRO A 174 5.66 15.51 -9.54
N GLN A 175 4.38 15.68 -9.19
CA GLN A 175 3.83 16.95 -8.73
C GLN A 175 4.28 17.27 -7.30
N THR A 176 4.30 18.55 -6.94
CA THR A 176 4.52 18.93 -5.54
C THR A 176 3.27 18.60 -4.72
N LEU A 177 3.47 17.98 -3.55
CA LEU A 177 2.42 17.69 -2.59
C LEU A 177 2.57 18.57 -1.35
N PHE A 178 1.44 18.90 -0.73
CA PHE A 178 1.36 19.79 0.43
C PHE A 178 0.81 19.05 1.64
N ALA A 179 1.39 19.29 2.82
CA ALA A 179 0.86 18.73 4.06
C ALA A 179 -0.47 19.40 4.41
N SER A 180 -1.55 18.64 4.30
CA SER A 180 -2.92 19.09 4.57
C SER A 180 -3.36 18.81 6.01
N ASP A 181 -2.91 17.71 6.61
CA ASP A 181 -3.23 17.38 7.99
C ASP A 181 -2.03 16.69 8.67
N LEU A 182 -1.78 17.08 9.92
CA LEU A 182 -0.68 16.59 10.77
C LEU A 182 -1.20 16.01 12.10
N PHE A 183 -2.52 15.91 12.28
CA PHE A 183 -3.13 15.47 13.55
C PHE A 183 -2.59 14.11 14.01
N GLU A 184 -2.42 13.17 13.08
CA GLU A 184 -1.95 11.82 13.37
C GLU A 184 -0.42 11.67 13.36
N LEU A 185 0.33 12.71 12.97
CA LEU A 185 1.79 12.62 12.84
C LEU A 185 2.47 12.25 14.16
N GLY A 186 2.08 12.88 15.26
CA GLY A 186 2.71 12.63 16.56
C GLY A 186 2.40 11.24 17.14
N ARG A 187 1.26 10.64 16.72
CA ARG A 187 0.79 9.37 17.27
C ARG A 187 1.11 8.18 16.38
N TYR A 188 0.87 8.31 15.08
CA TYR A 188 1.00 7.23 14.10
C TYR A 188 2.04 7.52 13.02
N GLY A 189 2.77 8.64 13.11
CA GLY A 189 3.78 8.97 12.10
C GLY A 189 3.20 9.40 10.75
N THR A 190 1.88 9.55 10.61
CA THR A 190 1.24 9.78 9.31
C THR A 190 0.98 11.26 9.00
N ILE A 191 1.07 11.61 7.71
CA ILE A 191 0.76 12.94 7.18
C ILE A 191 -0.23 12.82 6.03
N LEU A 192 -1.31 13.59 6.07
CA LEU A 192 -2.21 13.72 4.92
C LEU A 192 -1.63 14.74 3.94
N LEU A 193 -1.44 14.34 2.69
CA LEU A 193 -0.92 15.15 1.60
C LEU A 193 -2.01 15.47 0.58
N SER A 194 -1.94 16.65 -0.04
CA SER A 194 -2.84 17.10 -1.13
C SER A 194 -2.04 17.70 -2.30
N SER A 195 -2.68 17.95 -3.45
CA SER A 195 -1.98 18.49 -4.63
C SER A 195 -1.75 20.01 -4.66
N HIS A 196 -2.42 20.79 -3.82
CA HIS A 196 -2.39 22.27 -3.93
C HIS A 196 -2.16 23.01 -2.61
N ASP A 197 -2.97 22.74 -1.59
CA ASP A 197 -2.96 23.42 -0.28
C ASP A 197 -3.72 22.57 0.75
N VAL A 198 -3.77 23.02 2.01
CA VAL A 198 -4.60 22.44 3.06
C VAL A 198 -6.04 22.30 2.59
N LEU A 199 -6.55 21.07 2.64
CA LEU A 199 -7.93 20.75 2.30
C LEU A 199 -8.88 21.43 3.29
N SER A 200 -9.80 22.22 2.74
CA SER A 200 -10.81 22.90 3.56
C SER A 200 -11.82 21.91 4.10
N ILE A 201 -12.27 22.09 5.36
CA ILE A 201 -13.44 21.38 5.85
C ILE A 201 -14.63 21.85 5.00
N PRO A 202 -15.43 20.94 4.38
CA PRO A 202 -16.39 21.35 3.35
C PRO A 202 -17.39 22.43 3.78
N THR A 203 -17.83 22.40 5.04
CA THR A 203 -18.79 23.38 5.58
C THR A 203 -18.19 24.74 5.93
N GLN A 204 -16.86 24.90 5.87
CA GLN A 204 -16.20 26.20 6.00
C GLN A 204 -16.39 27.05 4.74
N ILE A 205 -16.56 26.41 3.57
CA ILE A 205 -16.60 27.08 2.27
C ILE A 205 -17.90 26.83 1.48
N ALA A 206 -18.81 26.01 2.00
CA ALA A 206 -20.14 25.79 1.46
C ALA A 206 -21.19 25.55 2.54
N PRO A 207 -22.47 25.88 2.31
CA PRO A 207 -23.54 25.51 3.22
C PRO A 207 -23.69 23.98 3.32
N PRO A 208 -24.17 23.44 4.46
CA PRO A 208 -24.50 22.02 4.58
C PRO A 208 -25.49 21.58 3.49
N GLY A 209 -25.21 20.44 2.85
CA GLY A 209 -26.03 19.93 1.75
C GLY A 209 -25.17 19.46 0.57
N ASP A 210 -25.74 19.53 -0.64
CA ASP A 210 -25.10 19.04 -1.86
C ASP A 210 -23.77 19.72 -2.15
N SER A 211 -23.66 21.03 -1.92
CA SER A 211 -22.43 21.78 -2.17
C SER A 211 -21.28 21.32 -1.27
N ALA A 212 -21.54 21.12 0.04
CA ALA A 212 -20.55 20.57 0.95
C ALA A 212 -20.18 19.12 0.59
N ARG A 213 -21.14 18.30 0.14
CA ARG A 213 -20.85 16.92 -0.33
C ARG A 213 -19.95 16.88 -1.57
N LEU A 214 -20.14 17.80 -2.51
CA LEU A 214 -19.28 17.90 -3.68
C LEU A 214 -17.84 18.22 -3.30
N ILE A 215 -17.65 19.16 -2.37
CA ILE A 215 -16.32 19.53 -1.86
C ILE A 215 -15.69 18.37 -1.09
N GLN A 216 -16.46 17.65 -0.27
CA GLN A 216 -15.97 16.42 0.38
C GLN A 216 -15.49 15.39 -0.64
N ALA A 217 -16.25 15.15 -1.71
CA ALA A 217 -15.87 14.20 -2.75
C ALA A 217 -14.61 14.63 -3.52
N LEU A 218 -14.40 15.93 -3.71
CA LEU A 218 -13.16 16.46 -4.29
C LEU A 218 -11.97 16.27 -3.34
N ASN A 219 -12.13 16.60 -2.05
CA ASN A 219 -11.08 16.41 -1.04
C ASN A 219 -10.67 14.93 -0.94
N LEU A 220 -11.62 14.00 -0.95
CA LEU A 220 -11.33 12.55 -0.90
C LEU A 220 -10.53 12.06 -2.11
N ARG A 221 -10.62 12.75 -3.25
CA ARG A 221 -9.84 12.45 -4.45
C ARG A 221 -8.50 13.21 -4.48
N ASP A 222 -8.39 14.32 -3.76
CA ASP A 222 -7.21 15.17 -3.68
C ASP A 222 -6.39 14.93 -2.41
N GLN A 223 -6.29 13.66 -2.00
CA GLN A 223 -5.52 13.32 -0.82
C GLN A 223 -4.82 11.97 -0.92
N ILE A 224 -3.66 11.86 -0.28
CA ILE A 224 -2.94 10.61 -0.04
C ILE A 224 -2.29 10.65 1.35
N LEU A 225 -2.22 9.51 2.03
CA LEU A 225 -1.54 9.41 3.33
C LEU A 225 -0.09 9.00 3.10
N LEU A 226 0.83 9.71 3.74
CA LEU A 226 2.24 9.33 3.87
C LEU A 226 2.45 8.73 5.26
N ASP A 227 2.89 7.49 5.34
CA ASP A 227 3.05 6.69 6.56
C ASP A 227 4.54 6.42 6.82
N ASP A 228 4.95 6.26 8.08
CA ASP A 228 6.36 6.04 8.44
C ASP A 228 6.78 4.56 8.48
N ASP A 229 5.88 3.67 8.06
CA ASP A 229 6.03 2.22 7.97
C ASP A 229 6.29 1.54 9.32
N LYS A 230 5.81 2.13 10.42
CA LYS A 230 5.95 1.59 11.78
C LYS A 230 4.61 1.31 12.43
N PHE A 231 4.56 0.26 13.25
CA PHE A 231 3.40 -0.01 14.10
C PHE A 231 3.46 0.70 15.46
N THR A 232 4.61 1.29 15.80
CA THR A 232 4.80 1.90 17.12
C THR A 232 4.11 3.25 17.22
N GLN A 233 3.18 3.38 18.17
CA GLN A 233 2.59 4.68 18.47
C GLN A 233 3.55 5.57 19.27
N ASN A 234 3.51 6.87 18.99
CA ASN A 234 4.31 7.89 19.67
C ASN A 234 5.81 7.61 19.58
N ALA A 235 6.29 7.23 18.38
CA ALA A 235 7.71 7.04 18.12
C ALA A 235 8.51 8.30 18.52
N ALA A 236 9.66 8.11 19.16
CA ALA A 236 10.49 9.23 19.63
C ALA A 236 11.04 10.06 18.47
N ASP A 237 11.28 9.42 17.31
CA ASP A 237 11.78 10.04 16.10
C ASP A 237 10.67 10.12 15.05
N LEU A 238 10.32 11.34 14.65
CA LEU A 238 9.38 11.60 13.56
C LEU A 238 10.18 11.83 12.26
N PRO A 239 10.17 10.88 11.30
CA PRO A 239 11.09 10.89 10.15
C PRO A 239 10.88 12.09 9.23
N TYR A 240 9.68 12.67 9.23
CA TYR A 240 9.34 13.84 8.41
C TYR A 240 9.77 15.18 9.01
N LEU A 241 10.21 15.23 10.28
CA LEU A 241 10.46 16.49 10.98
C LEU A 241 11.94 16.76 11.27
N ILE A 242 12.81 15.75 11.17
CA ILE A 242 14.21 15.84 11.61
C ILE A 242 15.15 15.52 10.42
N ASN A 243 15.96 16.50 10.03
CA ASN A 243 17.06 16.38 9.06
C ASN A 243 16.72 15.83 7.66
N ASN A 244 15.50 16.07 7.17
CA ASN A 244 15.19 15.77 5.78
C ASN A 244 15.39 17.02 4.89
N PRO A 245 16.44 17.10 4.03
CA PRO A 245 16.63 18.22 3.10
C PRO A 245 15.51 18.35 2.05
N HIS A 246 14.56 17.40 2.04
CA HIS A 246 13.46 17.30 1.09
C HIS A 246 12.14 17.89 1.61
N ILE A 247 12.09 18.36 2.87
CA ILE A 247 10.96 19.16 3.40
C ILE A 247 11.44 20.60 3.61
N ARG A 248 11.07 21.48 2.69
CA ARG A 248 11.32 22.92 2.88
C ARG A 248 10.35 23.45 3.94
N ARG A 249 10.90 23.91 5.06
CA ARG A 249 10.26 25.00 5.82
C ARG A 249 10.27 26.23 4.91
N GLU A 250 9.15 26.57 4.31
CA GLU A 250 8.95 27.97 3.93
C GLU A 250 8.82 28.75 5.23
N ALA A 251 9.96 29.27 5.71
CA ALA A 251 9.94 30.34 6.68
C ALA A 251 9.23 31.51 5.99
N ALA A 252 7.95 31.73 6.34
CA ALA A 252 7.23 32.93 5.97
C ALA A 252 8.04 34.13 6.45
N SER A 253 8.81 34.76 5.57
CA SER A 253 9.39 36.06 5.83
C SER A 253 8.23 37.04 5.83
N ARG A 254 7.78 37.42 7.03
CA ARG A 254 6.96 38.60 7.21
C ARG A 254 7.72 39.80 6.65
N ALA A 255 7.16 40.44 5.64
CA ALA A 255 7.41 41.84 5.30
C ALA A 255 6.27 42.68 5.90
#